data_AF-A0A660MYS3-F1
#
_entry.id   AF-A0A660MYS3-F1
#
_cell.length_a   1.000
_cell.length_b   1.000
_cell.length_c   1.000
_cell.angle_alpha   90.00
_cell.angle_beta   90.00
_cell.angle_gamma   90.00
#
_symmetry.space_group_name_H-M   'P 1'
#
loop_
_entity.id
_entity.type
_entity.pdbx_description
1 polymer ?
#
loop_
_entity_poly.entity_id
_entity_poly.type
_entity_poly.pdbx_seq_one_letter_code
_entity_poly.pdbx_strand_id
1 'polypeptide(L)'
;MKKKFINITKKTIEDLAITIDCFSIAEPMWWKVNIYEDYEIYEKTLKAFTIEQRYLLAMFWLSSEVNNGGFYQFFKNSTDIVWEDAYKGYQAIGSEKLVSLMDKLIEFYGKRPSFDRKSRWEEIKNFTDKDENKITEEYWELESQEWQKVVIWIKSNSEKFLFQGELEIYE
;
A
#
# COMPACT_ATOMS: atom_id res chain seq x y z
N MET A 1 -22.95 -8.83 8.40
CA MET A 1 -22.52 -7.99 7.26
C MET A 1 -23.26 -6.67 7.36
N LYS A 2 -22.52 -5.57 7.47
CA LYS A 2 -23.11 -4.21 7.41
C LYS A 2 -22.80 -3.60 6.05
N LYS A 3 -23.71 -2.76 5.58
CA LYS A 3 -23.55 -1.97 4.35
C LYS A 3 -23.01 -0.60 4.73
N LYS A 4 -21.86 -0.21 4.15
CA LYS A 4 -21.26 1.12 4.28
C LYS A 4 -21.37 1.82 2.93
N PHE A 5 -22.16 2.89 2.88
CA PHE A 5 -22.19 3.78 1.72
C PHE A 5 -20.99 4.71 1.78
N ILE A 6 -20.20 4.75 0.71
CA ILE A 6 -19.06 5.65 0.60
C ILE A 6 -19.23 6.56 -0.60
N ASN A 7 -19.02 7.84 -0.35
CA ASN A 7 -19.05 8.90 -1.33
C ASN A 7 -17.81 9.78 -1.12
N ILE A 8 -16.71 9.45 -1.82
CA ILE A 8 -15.53 10.30 -1.87
C ILE A 8 -15.78 11.36 -2.94
N THR A 9 -16.04 12.58 -2.48
CA THR A 9 -16.34 13.73 -3.34
C THR A 9 -15.14 14.65 -3.46
N LYS A 10 -15.20 15.60 -4.39
CA LYS A 10 -14.20 16.67 -4.48
C LYS A 10 -14.07 17.44 -3.15
N LYS A 11 -15.20 17.71 -2.48
CA LYS A 11 -15.21 18.35 -1.16
C LYS A 11 -14.50 17.50 -0.10
N THR A 12 -14.71 16.18 -0.11
CA THR A 12 -14.00 15.24 0.77
C THR A 12 -12.48 15.39 0.62
N ILE A 13 -11.99 15.54 -0.61
CA ILE A 13 -10.56 15.70 -0.90
C ILE A 13 -10.05 17.10 -0.53
N GLU A 14 -10.82 18.16 -0.81
CA GLU A 14 -10.48 19.54 -0.46
C GLU A 14 -10.30 19.71 1.05
N ASP A 15 -11.21 19.10 1.82
CA ASP A 15 -11.25 19.14 3.29
C ASP A 15 -10.18 18.26 3.97
N LEU A 16 -9.41 17.44 3.22
CA LEU A 16 -8.32 16.63 3.80
C LEU A 16 -7.31 17.51 4.53
N ALA A 17 -7.06 17.20 5.81
CA ALA A 17 -5.95 17.75 6.55
C ALA A 17 -4.62 17.14 6.07
N ILE A 18 -3.51 17.85 6.27
CA ILE A 18 -2.18 17.43 5.80
C ILE A 18 -1.67 16.15 6.50
N THR A 19 -2.24 15.74 7.64
CA THR A 19 -1.68 14.64 8.44
C THR A 19 -2.67 13.61 8.98
N ILE A 20 -3.98 13.77 8.83
CA ILE A 20 -4.93 12.80 9.36
C ILE A 20 -6.06 12.63 8.34
N ASP A 21 -6.27 11.40 7.91
CA ASP A 21 -7.43 10.93 7.12
C ASP A 21 -7.24 10.66 5.62
N CYS A 22 -6.02 10.43 5.12
CA CYS A 22 -5.87 9.79 3.80
C CYS A 22 -6.42 8.35 3.80
N PHE A 23 -6.50 7.70 4.97
CA PHE A 23 -7.01 6.35 5.07
C PHE A 23 -8.50 6.27 4.74
N SER A 24 -9.33 7.28 5.02
CA SER A 24 -10.76 7.23 4.64
C SER A 24 -10.99 7.10 3.13
N ILE A 25 -10.01 7.50 2.32
CA ILE A 25 -10.01 7.31 0.86
C ILE A 25 -9.61 5.88 0.50
N ALA A 26 -8.66 5.28 1.22
CA ALA A 26 -8.18 3.92 0.99
C ALA A 26 -9.08 2.82 1.59
N GLU A 27 -9.71 3.12 2.73
CA GLU A 27 -10.57 2.24 3.51
C GLU A 27 -11.62 1.50 2.65
N PRO A 28 -12.33 2.15 1.71
CA PRO A 28 -13.22 1.42 0.81
C PRO A 28 -12.58 0.21 0.12
N MET A 29 -11.35 0.39 -0.36
CA MET A 29 -10.62 -0.60 -1.11
C MET A 29 -10.00 -1.65 -0.18
N TRP A 30 -9.61 -1.26 1.04
CA TRP A 30 -9.09 -2.14 2.08
C TRP A 30 -9.99 -3.35 2.32
N TRP A 31 -11.31 -3.12 2.33
CA TRP A 31 -12.30 -4.17 2.55
C TRP A 31 -12.70 -4.95 1.29
N LYS A 32 -12.50 -4.37 0.10
CA LYS A 32 -13.02 -4.92 -1.17
C LYS A 32 -11.96 -5.66 -1.99
N VAL A 33 -10.70 -5.23 -1.91
CA VAL A 33 -9.60 -5.83 -2.65
C VAL A 33 -9.13 -7.10 -1.93
N ASN A 34 -9.03 -8.20 -2.66
CA ASN A 34 -8.60 -9.47 -2.12
C ASN A 34 -7.08 -9.59 -2.25
N ILE A 35 -6.39 -9.50 -1.11
CA ILE A 35 -4.93 -9.68 -1.00
C ILE A 35 -4.54 -11.07 -0.46
N TYR A 36 -5.51 -11.96 -0.25
CA TYR A 36 -5.32 -13.23 0.46
C TYR A 36 -5.24 -14.44 -0.47
N GLU A 37 -5.84 -14.32 -1.66
CA GLU A 37 -5.83 -15.34 -2.71
C GLU A 37 -4.64 -15.15 -3.67
N ASP A 38 -4.75 -15.66 -4.90
CA ASP A 38 -3.71 -15.53 -5.91
C ASP A 38 -3.71 -14.16 -6.61
N TYR A 39 -2.69 -13.95 -7.43
CA TYR A 39 -2.49 -12.70 -8.16
C TYR A 39 -3.61 -12.40 -9.16
N GLU A 40 -4.21 -13.42 -9.78
CA GLU A 40 -5.30 -13.21 -10.74
C GLU A 40 -6.55 -12.66 -10.02
N ILE A 41 -6.85 -13.19 -8.83
CA ILE A 41 -7.94 -12.68 -7.99
C ILE A 41 -7.65 -11.28 -7.47
N TYR A 42 -6.41 -11.01 -7.05
CA TYR A 42 -5.99 -9.66 -6.68
C TYR A 42 -6.20 -8.66 -7.83
N GLU A 43 -5.66 -8.94 -9.02
CA GLU A 43 -5.84 -8.09 -10.20
C GLU A 43 -7.32 -7.90 -10.58
N LYS A 44 -8.11 -8.98 -10.50
CA LYS A 44 -9.56 -8.93 -10.79
C LYS A 44 -10.30 -8.01 -9.84
N THR A 45 -10.00 -8.05 -8.55
CA THR A 45 -10.67 -7.19 -7.55
C THR A 45 -10.24 -5.72 -7.66
N LEU A 46 -9.04 -5.45 -8.16
CA LEU A 46 -8.55 -4.10 -8.43
C LEU A 46 -9.24 -3.43 -9.64
N LYS A 47 -9.83 -4.18 -10.58
CA LYS A 47 -10.45 -3.64 -11.82
C LYS A 47 -11.51 -2.57 -11.59
N ALA A 48 -12.14 -2.56 -10.41
CA ALA A 48 -13.13 -1.56 -10.03
C ALA A 48 -12.54 -0.19 -9.66
N PHE A 49 -11.21 -0.07 -9.58
CA PHE A 49 -10.51 1.10 -9.07
C PHE A 49 -9.50 1.67 -10.07
N THR A 50 -9.31 2.99 -10.00
CA THR A 50 -8.30 3.72 -10.78
C THR A 50 -6.90 3.29 -10.37
N ILE A 51 -5.90 3.53 -11.22
CA ILE A 51 -4.53 3.12 -10.89
C ILE A 51 -4.00 3.85 -9.65
N GLU A 52 -4.37 5.12 -9.48
CA GLU A 52 -4.00 5.95 -8.34
C GLU A 52 -4.63 5.44 -7.03
N GLN A 53 -5.88 4.98 -7.10
CA GLN A 53 -6.56 4.33 -5.99
C GLN A 53 -5.85 3.04 -5.56
N ARG A 54 -5.42 2.22 -6.52
CA ARG A 54 -4.66 0.97 -6.24
C ARG A 54 -3.33 1.26 -5.56
N TYR A 55 -2.58 2.24 -6.06
CA TYR A 55 -1.32 2.68 -5.45
C TYR A 55 -1.51 3.18 -4.02
N LEU A 56 -2.56 3.98 -3.79
CA LEU A 56 -2.88 4.46 -2.44
C LEU A 56 -3.17 3.28 -1.49
N LEU A 57 -4.00 2.33 -1.90
CA LEU A 57 -4.29 1.12 -1.14
C LEU A 57 -3.01 0.34 -0.82
N ALA A 58 -2.16 0.11 -1.82
CA ALA A 58 -0.95 -0.67 -1.69
C ALA A 58 0.05 -0.03 -0.72
N MET A 59 0.23 1.30 -0.78
CA MET A 59 1.06 2.03 0.18
C MET A 59 0.53 1.87 1.62
N PHE A 60 -0.79 1.92 1.83
CA PHE A 60 -1.37 1.72 3.17
C PHE A 60 -1.17 0.29 3.69
N TRP A 61 -1.33 -0.73 2.84
CA TRP A 61 -1.11 -2.13 3.23
C TRP A 61 0.35 -2.39 3.59
N LEU A 62 1.29 -1.88 2.80
CA LEU A 62 2.73 -1.97 3.12
C LEU A 62 3.03 -1.26 4.44
N SER A 63 2.62 0.00 4.59
CA SER A 63 2.80 0.77 5.83
C SER A 63 2.25 0.03 7.05
N SER A 64 1.03 -0.51 6.95
CA SER A 64 0.39 -1.23 8.05
C SER A 64 1.16 -2.48 8.48
N GLU A 65 1.70 -3.25 7.53
CA GLU A 65 2.47 -4.46 7.84
C GLU A 65 3.84 -4.11 8.42
N VAL A 66 4.54 -3.14 7.81
CA VAL A 66 5.88 -2.73 8.26
C VAL A 66 5.82 -2.10 9.65
N ASN A 67 4.81 -1.29 9.93
CA ASN A 67 4.60 -0.74 11.28
C ASN A 67 4.20 -1.80 12.32
N ASN A 68 3.64 -2.93 11.89
CA ASN A 68 3.25 -4.01 12.80
C ASN A 68 4.39 -5.02 13.06
N GLY A 69 5.25 -5.29 12.07
CA GLY A 69 6.31 -6.30 12.21
C GLY A 69 7.45 -6.23 11.19
N GLY A 70 7.68 -5.06 10.58
CA GLY A 70 8.75 -4.85 9.62
C GLY A 70 8.51 -5.44 8.23
N PHE A 71 9.46 -5.26 7.32
CA PHE A 71 9.44 -5.82 5.97
C PHE A 71 9.48 -7.35 5.97
N TYR A 72 10.10 -7.98 6.97
CA TYR A 72 10.02 -9.44 7.11
C TYR A 72 8.57 -9.91 7.24
N GLN A 73 7.77 -9.26 8.08
CA GLN A 73 6.35 -9.59 8.20
C GLN A 73 5.60 -9.33 6.89
N PHE A 74 5.85 -8.20 6.25
CA PHE A 74 5.26 -7.85 4.96
C PHE A 74 5.48 -8.95 3.91
N PHE A 75 6.73 -9.40 3.71
CA PHE A 75 7.06 -10.46 2.75
C PHE A 75 6.55 -11.85 3.12
N LYS A 76 6.46 -12.16 4.41
CA LYS A 76 5.93 -13.45 4.90
C LYS A 76 4.42 -13.55 4.73
N ASN A 77 3.71 -12.44 4.90
CA ASN A 77 2.26 -12.35 4.83
C ASN A 77 1.76 -12.31 3.38
N SER A 78 0.45 -12.49 3.22
CA SER A 78 -0.18 -12.39 1.91
C SER A 78 -0.08 -10.97 1.34
N THR A 79 0.02 -9.97 2.20
CA THR A 79 0.04 -8.54 1.91
C THR A 79 1.12 -8.09 0.94
N ASP A 80 2.28 -8.75 0.88
CA ASP A 80 3.32 -8.38 -0.10
C ASP A 80 2.87 -8.52 -1.57
N ILE A 81 1.74 -9.18 -1.86
CA ILE A 81 1.14 -9.14 -3.21
C ILE A 81 0.96 -7.71 -3.77
N VAL A 82 0.91 -6.69 -2.89
CA VAL A 82 0.78 -5.27 -3.26
C VAL A 82 2.13 -4.55 -3.50
N TRP A 83 3.28 -5.21 -3.33
CA TRP A 83 4.61 -4.55 -3.27
C TRP A 83 4.91 -3.66 -4.47
N GLU A 84 4.57 -4.12 -5.68
CA GLU A 84 4.89 -3.37 -6.90
C GLU A 84 3.99 -2.13 -7.04
N ASP A 85 2.72 -2.24 -6.63
CA ASP A 85 1.80 -1.10 -6.61
C ASP A 85 2.18 -0.09 -5.52
N ALA A 86 2.69 -0.54 -4.36
CA ALA A 86 3.20 0.35 -3.32
C ALA A 86 4.45 1.11 -3.79
N TYR A 87 5.36 0.40 -4.46
CA TYR A 87 6.56 1.00 -5.05
C TYR A 87 6.23 2.06 -6.11
N LYS A 88 5.29 1.77 -7.02
CA LYS A 88 4.78 2.74 -8.00
C LYS A 88 4.02 3.90 -7.33
N GLY A 89 3.36 3.65 -6.20
CA GLY A 89 2.76 4.69 -5.37
C GLY A 89 3.79 5.68 -4.82
N TYR A 90 4.91 5.19 -4.30
CA TYR A 90 6.00 6.07 -3.84
C TYR A 90 6.60 6.91 -4.97
N GLN A 91 6.68 6.35 -6.18
CA GLN A 91 7.05 7.12 -7.38
C GLN A 91 6.00 8.19 -7.70
N ALA A 92 4.71 7.84 -7.66
CA ALA A 92 3.61 8.75 -8.00
C ALA A 92 3.51 9.95 -7.04
N ILE A 93 3.82 9.77 -5.76
CA ILE A 93 3.84 10.88 -4.78
C ILE A 93 5.15 11.69 -4.82
N GLY A 94 6.14 11.30 -5.64
CA GLY A 94 7.44 11.95 -5.69
C GLY A 94 8.29 11.76 -4.42
N SER A 95 8.19 10.60 -3.78
CA SER A 95 9.06 10.26 -2.64
C SER A 95 10.33 9.55 -3.10
N GLU A 96 11.34 10.33 -3.49
CA GLU A 96 12.66 9.77 -3.87
C GLU A 96 13.27 8.92 -2.75
N LYS A 97 13.02 9.28 -1.48
CA LYS A 97 13.55 8.54 -0.33
C LYS A 97 12.88 7.16 -0.17
N LEU A 98 11.55 7.09 -0.22
CA LEU A 98 10.85 5.79 -0.12
C LEU A 98 11.08 4.94 -1.37
N VAL A 99 11.22 5.55 -2.56
CA VAL A 99 11.63 4.84 -3.78
C VAL A 99 13.01 4.23 -3.60
N SER A 100 14.00 5.02 -3.14
CA SER A 100 15.35 4.50 -2.89
C SER A 100 15.38 3.43 -1.80
N LEU A 101 14.55 3.55 -0.77
CA LEU A 101 14.42 2.51 0.26
C LEU A 101 13.86 1.21 -0.32
N MET A 102 12.83 1.27 -1.17
CA MET A 102 12.30 0.10 -1.87
C MET A 102 13.33 -0.51 -2.82
N ASP A 103 14.15 0.30 -3.51
CA ASP A 103 15.24 -0.19 -4.35
C ASP A 103 16.28 -0.97 -3.52
N LYS A 104 16.70 -0.42 -2.37
CA LYS A 104 17.59 -1.12 -1.43
C LYS A 104 16.97 -2.41 -0.92
N LEU A 105 15.67 -2.41 -0.62
CA LEU A 105 14.96 -3.60 -0.15
C LEU A 105 14.92 -4.70 -1.21
N ILE A 106 14.64 -4.34 -2.47
CA ILE A 106 14.62 -5.28 -3.61
C ILE A 106 16.04 -5.79 -3.91
N GLU A 107 17.06 -4.94 -3.82
CA GLU A 107 18.47 -5.33 -3.94
C GLU A 107 18.84 -6.32 -2.84
N PHE A 108 18.46 -6.03 -1.58
CA PHE A 108 18.67 -6.92 -0.45
C PHE A 108 17.91 -8.25 -0.59
N TYR A 109 16.71 -8.22 -1.19
CA TYR A 109 15.95 -9.41 -1.57
C TYR A 109 16.64 -10.22 -2.67
N GLY A 110 17.54 -9.60 -3.44
CA GLY A 110 18.33 -10.22 -4.50
C GLY A 110 17.57 -10.46 -5.80
N LYS A 111 16.26 -10.18 -5.82
CA LYS A 111 15.38 -10.24 -6.99
C LYS A 111 14.06 -9.52 -6.71
N ARG A 112 13.22 -9.39 -7.74
CA ARG A 112 11.83 -8.97 -7.53
C ARG A 112 11.04 -10.07 -6.79
N PRO A 113 10.31 -9.74 -5.71
CA PRO A 113 9.48 -10.72 -4.99
C PRO A 113 8.45 -11.37 -5.90
N SER A 114 8.29 -12.69 -5.80
CA SER A 114 7.29 -13.43 -6.58
C SER A 114 5.86 -13.09 -6.14
N PHE A 115 4.91 -12.98 -7.07
CA PHE A 115 3.49 -12.88 -6.67
C PHE A 115 2.93 -14.21 -6.15
N ASP A 116 3.59 -15.35 -6.42
CA ASP A 116 3.21 -16.64 -5.85
C ASP A 116 3.73 -16.78 -4.41
N ARG A 117 2.79 -16.91 -3.46
CA ARG A 117 3.10 -16.97 -2.02
C ARG A 117 4.00 -18.15 -1.63
N LYS A 118 3.83 -19.32 -2.28
CA LYS A 118 4.65 -20.49 -1.98
C LYS A 118 6.10 -20.26 -2.39
N SER A 119 6.30 -19.72 -3.59
CA SER A 119 7.61 -19.31 -4.08
C SER A 119 8.27 -18.30 -3.13
N ARG A 120 7.52 -17.29 -2.68
CA ARG A 120 8.03 -16.31 -1.72
C ARG A 120 8.51 -16.90 -0.40
N TRP A 121 7.79 -17.88 0.15
CA TRP A 121 8.23 -18.54 1.39
C TRP A 121 9.56 -19.25 1.25
N GLU A 122 9.91 -19.73 0.05
CA GLU A 122 11.23 -20.27 -0.23
C GLU A 122 12.27 -19.15 -0.40
N GLU A 123 11.88 -18.03 -1.02
CA GLU A 123 12.74 -16.86 -1.26
C GLU A 123 13.19 -16.18 0.03
N ILE A 124 12.27 -16.03 1.01
CA ILE A 124 12.56 -15.32 2.26
C ILE A 124 13.36 -16.14 3.27
N LYS A 125 13.65 -17.43 3.02
CA LYS A 125 14.45 -18.27 3.95
C LYS A 125 15.85 -17.73 4.21
N ASN A 126 16.40 -17.01 3.25
CA ASN A 126 17.73 -16.40 3.33
C ASN A 126 17.68 -14.92 3.75
N PHE A 127 16.48 -14.37 4.00
CA PHE A 127 16.29 -13.00 4.43
C PHE A 127 16.59 -12.94 5.93
N THR A 128 17.81 -12.51 6.28
CA THR A 128 18.26 -12.49 7.69
C THR A 128 17.82 -11.22 8.41
N ASP A 129 17.45 -11.35 9.67
CA ASP A 129 16.94 -10.27 10.54
C ASP A 129 17.83 -9.01 10.59
N LYS A 130 19.16 -9.13 10.52
CA LYS A 130 20.06 -8.01 10.87
C LYS A 130 20.05 -6.85 9.86
N ASP A 131 19.94 -7.14 8.57
CA ASP A 131 19.99 -6.11 7.53
C ASP A 131 18.58 -5.64 7.12
N GLU A 132 17.56 -6.49 7.26
CA GLU A 132 16.15 -6.09 7.13
C GLU A 132 15.74 -5.11 8.23
N ASN A 133 16.15 -5.36 9.49
CA ASN A 133 15.83 -4.46 10.61
C ASN A 133 16.30 -3.03 10.35
N LYS A 134 17.47 -2.83 9.74
CA LYS A 134 17.97 -1.49 9.39
C LYS A 134 17.11 -0.80 8.34
N ILE A 135 16.63 -1.55 7.34
CA ILE A 135 15.76 -0.99 6.30
C ILE A 135 14.38 -0.65 6.89
N THR A 136 13.88 -1.48 7.81
CA THR A 136 12.66 -1.20 8.58
C THR A 136 12.82 0.04 9.47
N GLU A 137 13.94 0.19 10.17
CA GLU A 137 14.26 1.39 10.95
C GLU A 137 14.32 2.64 10.06
N GLU A 138 15.01 2.57 8.92
CA GLU A 138 15.06 3.66 7.93
C GLU A 138 13.65 4.03 7.44
N TYR A 139 12.78 3.03 7.23
CA TYR A 139 11.39 3.27 6.84
C TYR A 139 10.63 4.06 7.91
N TRP A 140 10.73 3.66 9.19
CA TRP A 140 10.05 4.36 10.28
C TRP A 140 10.52 5.81 10.47
N GLU A 141 11.80 6.09 10.22
CA GLU A 141 12.33 7.46 10.24
C GLU A 141 11.77 8.34 9.12
N LEU A 142 11.53 7.75 7.94
CA LEU A 142 11.09 8.46 6.75
C LEU A 142 9.56 8.61 6.66
N GLU A 143 8.82 7.60 7.13
CA GLU A 143 7.42 7.41 6.81
C GLU A 143 6.59 8.67 7.10
N SER A 144 6.62 9.17 8.33
CA SER A 144 5.77 10.31 8.74
C SER A 144 5.99 11.56 7.89
N GLN A 145 7.23 11.84 7.49
CA GLN A 145 7.55 13.01 6.65
C GLN A 145 7.13 12.78 5.21
N GLU A 146 7.45 11.62 4.64
CA GLU A 146 7.22 11.34 3.22
C GLU A 146 5.72 11.11 2.92
N TRP A 147 4.94 10.60 3.89
CA TRP A 147 3.50 10.44 3.76
C TRP A 147 2.72 11.75 3.66
N GLN A 148 3.30 12.90 4.07
CA GLN A 148 2.68 14.20 3.83
C GLN A 148 2.51 14.50 2.33
N LYS A 149 3.35 13.89 1.47
CA LYS A 149 3.25 14.01 0.02
C LYS A 149 2.00 13.33 -0.54
N VAL A 150 1.44 12.35 0.16
CA VAL A 150 0.22 11.65 -0.26
C VAL A 150 -0.95 12.62 -0.33
N VAL A 151 -1.12 13.51 0.65
CA VAL A 151 -2.19 14.53 0.64
C VAL A 151 -2.05 15.46 -0.56
N ILE A 152 -0.83 15.93 -0.82
CA ILE A 152 -0.53 16.83 -1.96
C ILE A 152 -0.85 16.12 -3.27
N TRP A 153 -0.44 14.86 -3.41
CA TRP A 153 -0.70 14.04 -4.58
C TRP A 153 -2.19 13.80 -4.81
N ILE A 154 -2.95 13.43 -3.76
CA ILE A 154 -4.40 13.24 -3.84
C ILE A 154 -5.11 14.54 -4.25
N LYS A 155 -4.76 15.68 -3.64
CA LYS A 155 -5.38 16.97 -3.98
C LYS A 155 -5.08 17.39 -5.43
N SER A 156 -3.86 17.11 -5.90
CA SER A 156 -3.44 17.45 -7.27
C SER A 156 -4.05 16.54 -8.34
N ASN A 157 -4.58 15.38 -7.96
CA ASN A 157 -5.19 14.37 -8.86
C ASN A 157 -6.61 14.00 -8.40
N SER A 158 -7.35 14.97 -7.86
CA SER A 158 -8.61 14.73 -7.13
C SER A 158 -9.64 13.90 -7.90
N GLU A 159 -9.71 14.06 -9.21
CA GLU A 159 -10.63 13.35 -10.10
C GLU A 159 -10.37 11.84 -10.16
N LYS A 160 -9.16 11.39 -9.80
CA LYS A 160 -8.76 9.98 -9.77
C LYS A 160 -9.20 9.26 -8.50
N PHE A 161 -9.55 10.01 -7.46
CA PHE A 161 -9.92 9.46 -6.15
C PHE A 161 -11.42 9.55 -5.85
N LEU A 162 -12.21 10.10 -6.79
CA LEU A 162 -13.66 10.15 -6.62
C LEU A 162 -14.26 8.74 -6.66
N PHE A 163 -15.15 8.46 -5.72
CA PHE A 163 -15.78 7.14 -5.60
C PHE A 163 -17.20 7.26 -5.07
N GLN A 164 -18.15 6.57 -5.72
CA GLN A 164 -19.51 6.39 -5.22
C GLN A 164 -19.85 4.91 -5.23
N GLY A 165 -20.22 4.36 -4.08
CA GLY A 165 -20.61 2.96 -4.00
C GLY A 165 -21.08 2.51 -2.63
N GLU A 166 -21.69 1.34 -2.62
CA GLU A 166 -22.01 0.59 -1.41
C GLU A 166 -20.95 -0.50 -1.22
N LEU A 167 -20.46 -0.64 0.00
CA LEU A 167 -19.56 -1.72 0.40
C LEU A 167 -20.23 -2.63 1.41
N GLU A 168 -20.13 -3.93 1.17
CA GLU A 168 -20.42 -4.92 2.19
C GLU A 168 -19.16 -5.14 3.02
N ILE A 169 -19.24 -4.83 4.31
CA ILE A 169 -18.14 -5.02 5.26
C ILE A 169 -18.51 -6.09 6.29
N TYR A 170 -17.52 -6.89 6.65
CA TYR A 170 -17.60 -7.86 7.73
C TYR A 170 -17.12 -7.17 9.01
N GLU A 171 -17.99 -7.08 10.02
CA GLU A 171 -17.65 -6.63 11.37
C GLU A 171 -17.34 -7.84 12.26
#